data_AF-A0A4Y2CHV4-F1
#
_entry.id   AF-A0A4Y2CHV4-F1
#
_cell.length_a   1.000
_cell.length_b   1.000
_cell.length_c   1.000
_cell.angle_alpha   90.00
_cell.angle_beta   90.00
_cell.angle_gamma   90.00
#
_symmetry.space_group_name_H-M   'P 1'
#
loop_
_entity.id
_entity.type
_entity.pdbx_description
1 polymer ?
#
loop_
_entity_poly.entity_id
_entity_poly.type
_entity_poly.pdbx_seq_one_letter_code
_entity_poly.pdbx_strand_id
1 'polypeptide(L)'
;MAMANKKMVMPKKGNQQEKVHSIRDIQRGIGEMRYVLLAVYAFTGWDTVSAIYRKEKTVPFKKVQTNKALHTKLLRFNDPYADPNAVADAGKHFLLSMFGSRTPTIWILYATNVICRRSQNCLCIPYSSWLHSPPLAADKQHSCRAYHQVQQ
;
A
#
# COMPACT_ATOMS: atom_id res chain seq x y z
N MET A 1 25.49 -19.90 -8.99
CA MET A 1 24.52 -19.13 -9.80
C MET A 1 24.93 -17.65 -9.76
N ALA A 2 25.44 -17.09 -10.85
CA ALA A 2 25.86 -15.70 -10.88
C ALA A 2 24.63 -14.77 -10.85
N MET A 3 24.42 -14.04 -9.75
CA MET A 3 23.37 -13.02 -9.71
C MET A 3 23.71 -11.92 -10.73
N ALA A 4 22.85 -11.70 -11.72
CA ALA A 4 23.02 -10.62 -12.69
C ALA A 4 23.13 -9.25 -11.98
N ASN A 5 24.10 -8.43 -12.38
CA ASN A 5 24.23 -7.05 -11.91
C ASN A 5 23.21 -6.17 -12.65
N LYS A 6 21.98 -6.11 -12.13
CA LYS A 6 20.94 -5.23 -12.66
C LYS A 6 21.26 -3.77 -12.33
N LYS A 7 21.23 -2.91 -13.35
CA LYS A 7 21.44 -1.47 -13.25
C LYS A 7 20.15 -0.76 -13.65
N MET A 8 19.83 0.32 -12.94
CA MET A 8 18.72 1.21 -13.23
C MET A 8 19.29 2.52 -13.77
N VAL A 9 18.83 2.92 -14.95
CA VAL A 9 19.19 4.19 -15.56
C VAL A 9 18.10 5.19 -15.21
N MET A 10 18.46 6.27 -14.54
CA MET A 10 17.50 7.33 -14.20
C MET A 10 17.38 8.31 -15.37
N PRO A 11 16.14 8.60 -15.85
CA PRO A 11 15.93 9.58 -16.90
C PRO A 11 16.54 10.93 -16.54
N LYS A 12 17.14 11.57 -17.53
CA LYS A 12 17.81 12.86 -17.39
C LYS A 12 16.81 13.93 -16.94
N LYS A 13 17.09 14.63 -15.84
CA LYS A 13 16.29 15.78 -15.39
C LYS A 13 17.06 17.08 -15.70
N GLY A 14 16.68 17.77 -16.77
CA GLY A 14 17.36 18.99 -17.23
C GLY A 14 18.81 18.73 -17.66
N ASN A 15 19.74 19.61 -17.27
CA ASN A 15 21.17 19.53 -17.62
C ASN A 15 21.98 18.51 -16.80
N GLN A 16 21.34 17.69 -15.96
CA GLN A 16 22.07 16.69 -15.16
C GLN A 16 22.60 15.56 -16.05
N GLN A 17 23.79 15.03 -15.75
CA GLN A 17 24.25 13.82 -16.41
C GLN A 17 23.35 12.62 -16.06
N GLU A 18 23.26 11.68 -17.00
CA GLU A 18 22.55 10.43 -16.82
C GLU A 18 23.19 9.64 -15.67
N LYS A 19 22.38 9.27 -14.67
CA LYS A 19 22.85 8.54 -13.49
C LYS A 19 22.47 7.08 -13.61
N VAL A 20 23.47 6.22 -13.58
CA VAL A 20 23.29 4.78 -13.51
C VAL A 20 23.43 4.35 -12.06
N HIS A 21 22.35 3.81 -11.49
CA HIS A 21 22.34 3.28 -10.14
C HIS A 21 22.32 1.75 -10.16
N SER A 22 23.12 1.15 -9.28
CA SER A 22 23.07 -0.28 -9.02
C SER A 22 21.81 -0.61 -8.21
N ILE A 23 21.02 -1.58 -8.69
CA ILE A 23 19.83 -2.02 -7.96
C ILE A 23 20.24 -2.62 -6.60
N ARG A 24 21.41 -3.26 -6.52
CA ARG A 24 21.92 -3.80 -5.25
C ARG A 24 22.19 -2.71 -4.23
N ASP A 25 22.77 -1.59 -4.67
CA ASP A 25 23.05 -0.46 -3.77
C ASP A 25 21.76 0.21 -3.30
N ILE A 26 20.77 0.33 -4.18
CA ILE A 26 19.41 0.80 -3.81
C ILE A 26 18.78 -0.15 -2.80
N GLN A 27 18.79 -1.46 -3.05
CA GLN A 27 18.25 -2.47 -2.13
C GLN A 27 18.97 -2.49 -0.78
N ARG A 28 20.29 -2.24 -0.77
CA ARG A 28 21.07 -2.10 0.47
C ARG A 28 20.65 -0.85 1.25
N GLY A 29 20.45 0.28 0.57
CA GLY A 29 19.99 1.52 1.20
C GLY A 29 18.56 1.43 1.75
N ILE A 30 17.69 0.66 1.10
CA ILE A 30 16.31 0.42 1.55
C ILE A 30 16.27 -0.56 2.74
N GLY A 31 17.24 -1.48 2.83
CA GLY A 31 17.34 -2.45 3.93
C GLY A 31 16.13 -3.40 3.98
N GLU A 32 15.66 -3.71 5.20
CA GLU A 32 14.53 -4.61 5.45
C GLU A 32 13.22 -4.17 4.79
N MET A 33 13.10 -2.88 4.48
CA MET A 33 11.91 -2.34 3.84
C MET A 33 11.69 -2.92 2.43
N ARG A 34 12.74 -3.46 1.78
CA ARG A 34 12.65 -4.11 0.46
C ARG A 34 11.67 -5.28 0.45
N TYR A 35 11.52 -5.97 1.59
CA TYR A 35 10.66 -7.14 1.70
C TYR A 35 9.18 -6.76 1.75
N VAL A 36 8.82 -5.58 2.24
CA VAL A 36 7.40 -5.17 2.35
C VAL A 36 7.07 -4.00 1.42
N LEU A 37 8.01 -3.60 0.56
CA LEU A 37 7.87 -2.48 -0.36
C LEU A 37 6.69 -2.67 -1.32
N LEU A 38 6.54 -3.87 -1.88
CA LEU A 38 5.43 -4.19 -2.78
C LEU A 38 4.08 -4.10 -2.06
N ALA A 39 4.00 -4.57 -0.82
CA ALA A 39 2.77 -4.45 -0.02
C ALA A 39 2.41 -2.98 0.21
N VAL A 40 3.35 -2.16 0.69
CA VAL A 40 3.11 -0.72 0.90
C VAL A 40 2.75 -0.01 -0.41
N TYR A 41 3.39 -0.39 -1.52
CA TYR A 41 3.08 0.14 -2.83
C TYR A 41 1.65 -0.22 -3.28
N ALA A 42 1.25 -1.48 -3.14
CA ALA A 42 -0.10 -1.95 -3.45
C ALA A 42 -1.17 -1.21 -2.64
N PHE A 43 -0.86 -0.80 -1.40
CA PHE A 43 -1.79 0.01 -0.59
C PHE A 43 -1.81 1.50 -0.95
N THR A 44 -0.68 2.06 -1.38
CA THR A 44 -0.52 3.51 -1.58
C THR A 44 -0.77 3.96 -3.01
N GLY A 45 -0.76 3.03 -3.97
CA GLY A 45 -1.06 3.28 -5.37
C GLY A 45 0.05 4.01 -6.15
N TRP A 46 -0.15 4.10 -7.46
CA TRP A 46 0.80 4.66 -8.44
C TRP A 46 1.06 6.16 -8.24
N ASP A 47 2.21 6.65 -8.75
CA ASP A 47 2.82 7.98 -8.58
C ASP A 47 1.89 9.20 -8.52
N THR A 48 0.79 9.24 -9.25
CA THR A 48 -0.05 10.44 -9.41
C THR A 48 -1.11 10.66 -8.33
N VAL A 49 -1.55 9.62 -7.59
CA VAL A 49 -2.50 9.82 -6.48
C VAL A 49 -2.19 8.87 -5.32
N SER A 50 -2.07 9.40 -4.11
CA SER A 50 -2.08 8.57 -2.90
C SER A 50 -3.44 7.91 -2.77
N ALA A 51 -3.47 6.58 -2.79
CA ALA A 51 -4.69 5.81 -2.53
C ALA A 51 -5.16 5.99 -1.08
N ILE A 52 -4.27 6.40 -0.17
CA ILE A 52 -4.59 6.64 1.24
C ILE A 52 -4.97 8.11 1.45
N TYR A 53 -6.25 8.33 1.75
CA TYR A 53 -6.84 9.66 1.94
C TYR A 53 -6.04 10.52 2.93
N ARG A 54 -5.67 11.74 2.52
CA ARG A 54 -4.91 12.72 3.31
C ARG A 54 -3.59 12.20 3.89
N LYS A 55 -2.95 11.23 3.23
CA LYS A 55 -1.62 10.76 3.61
C LYS A 55 -0.68 10.91 2.42
N GLU A 56 0.43 11.61 2.64
CA GLU A 56 1.56 11.61 1.72
C GLU A 56 2.17 10.20 1.63
N LYS A 57 2.75 9.85 0.48
CA LYS A 57 3.31 8.51 0.24
C LYS A 57 4.52 8.17 1.10
N THR A 58 5.27 9.19 1.53
CA THR A 58 6.42 9.01 2.42
C THR A 58 5.99 8.60 3.83
N VAL A 59 4.76 8.92 4.25
CA VAL A 59 4.24 8.63 5.58
C VAL A 59 4.10 7.11 5.81
N PRO A 60 3.39 6.34 4.95
CA PRO A 60 3.34 4.89 5.05
C PRO A 60 4.73 4.23 5.06
N PHE A 61 5.63 4.68 4.19
CA PHE A 61 6.99 4.14 4.11
C PHE A 61 7.76 4.34 5.42
N LYS A 62 7.83 5.58 5.92
CA LYS A 62 8.51 5.89 7.20
C LYS A 62 7.87 5.16 8.38
N LYS A 63 6.54 5.01 8.38
CA LYS A 63 5.81 4.32 9.46
C LYS A 63 6.15 2.84 9.52
N VAL A 64 6.19 2.16 8.37
CA VAL A 64 6.56 0.74 8.30
C VAL A 64 8.04 0.54 8.62
N GLN A 65 8.90 1.45 8.14
CA GLN A 65 10.34 1.39 8.42
C GLN A 65 10.66 1.54 9.92
N THR A 66 9.91 2.36 10.64
CA THR A 66 10.12 2.60 12.08
C THR A 66 9.40 1.60 12.99
N ASN A 67 8.32 0.97 12.52
CA ASN A 67 7.53 0.01 13.30
C ASN A 67 7.79 -1.44 12.87
N LYS A 68 8.71 -2.11 13.59
CA LYS A 68 9.07 -3.52 13.33
C LYS A 68 7.90 -4.50 13.43
N ALA A 69 6.94 -4.25 14.34
CA ALA A 69 5.76 -5.09 14.48
C ALA A 69 4.85 -4.99 13.25
N LEU A 70 4.67 -3.76 12.73
CA LEU A 70 3.91 -3.53 11.52
C LEU A 70 4.61 -4.12 10.28
N HIS A 71 5.93 -3.95 10.18
CA HIS A 71 6.73 -4.58 9.13
C HIS A 71 6.56 -6.11 9.14
N THR A 72 6.67 -6.75 10.30
CA THR A 72 6.50 -8.21 10.45
C THR A 72 5.11 -8.67 10.00
N LYS A 73 4.05 -7.91 10.33
CA LYS A 73 2.69 -8.23 9.85
C LYS A 73 2.60 -8.14 8.32
N LEU A 74 3.22 -7.13 7.72
CA LEU A 74 3.20 -6.95 6.26
C LEU A 74 3.98 -8.00 5.49
N LEU A 75 4.93 -8.72 6.11
CA LEU A 75 5.60 -9.85 5.46
C LEU A 75 4.62 -10.94 5.01
N ARG A 76 3.44 -11.03 5.63
CA ARG A 76 2.37 -11.96 5.21
C ARG A 76 1.90 -11.74 3.78
N PHE A 77 2.08 -10.55 3.22
CA PHE A 77 1.72 -10.29 1.83
C PHE A 77 2.63 -11.01 0.83
N ASN A 78 3.81 -11.46 1.26
CA ASN A 78 4.75 -12.19 0.39
C ASN A 78 4.57 -13.71 0.45
N ASP A 79 3.75 -14.22 1.37
CA ASP A 79 3.52 -15.66 1.53
C ASP A 79 2.40 -16.09 0.57
N PRO A 80 2.69 -16.87 -0.49
CA PRO A 80 1.71 -17.27 -1.50
C PRO A 80 0.61 -18.18 -0.95
N TYR A 81 0.82 -18.76 0.24
CA TYR A 81 -0.12 -19.65 0.92
C TYR A 81 -0.74 -18.99 2.17
N ALA A 82 -0.63 -17.67 2.28
CA ALA A 82 -1.17 -16.94 3.42
C ALA A 82 -2.69 -17.13 3.54
N ASP A 83 -3.16 -17.39 4.76
CA ASP A 83 -4.58 -17.42 5.05
C ASP A 83 -5.22 -16.03 4.73
N PRO A 84 -6.33 -15.99 3.98
CA PRO A 84 -6.98 -14.73 3.62
C PRO A 84 -7.40 -13.87 4.82
N ASN A 85 -7.71 -14.47 5.98
CA ASN A 85 -8.05 -13.69 7.17
C ASN A 85 -6.79 -13.11 7.83
N ALA A 86 -5.67 -13.82 7.81
CA ALA A 86 -4.38 -13.31 8.26
C ALA A 86 -3.88 -12.13 7.39
N VAL A 87 -4.07 -12.20 6.06
CA VAL A 87 -3.78 -11.09 5.14
C VAL A 87 -4.69 -9.89 5.43
N ALA A 88 -5.98 -10.12 5.68
CA ALA A 88 -6.93 -9.08 6.04
C ALA A 88 -6.56 -8.41 7.38
N ASP A 89 -6.16 -9.19 8.39
CA ASP A 89 -5.68 -8.65 9.68
C ASP A 89 -4.43 -7.76 9.49
N ALA A 90 -3.46 -8.24 8.73
CA ALA A 90 -2.25 -7.48 8.43
C ALA A 90 -2.58 -6.14 7.72
N GLY A 91 -3.46 -6.18 6.72
CA GLY A 91 -3.93 -4.98 6.01
C GLY A 91 -4.69 -4.00 6.92
N LYS A 92 -5.56 -4.52 7.81
CA LYS A 92 -6.26 -3.74 8.82
C LYS A 92 -5.28 -3.03 9.76
N HIS A 93 -4.28 -3.74 10.28
CA HIS A 93 -3.25 -3.16 11.14
C HIS A 93 -2.45 -2.06 10.45
N PHE A 94 -2.12 -2.26 9.17
CA PHE A 94 -1.47 -1.24 8.37
C PHE A 94 -2.31 0.02 8.23
N LEU A 95 -3.56 -0.11 7.82
CA LEU A 95 -4.46 1.04 7.67
C LEU A 95 -4.73 1.75 9.01
N LEU A 96 -4.94 1.02 10.10
CA LEU A 96 -5.09 1.60 11.44
C LEU A 96 -3.85 2.40 11.85
N SER A 97 -2.65 1.90 11.52
CA SER A 97 -1.41 2.61 11.84
C SER A 97 -1.26 3.95 11.10
N MET A 98 -1.94 4.12 9.95
CA MET A 98 -1.93 5.38 9.18
C MET A 98 -2.82 6.45 9.80
N PHE A 99 -3.94 6.06 10.38
CA PHE A 99 -4.96 6.97 10.91
C PHE A 99 -4.94 7.12 12.44
N GLY A 100 -4.22 6.24 13.14
CA GLY A 100 -4.16 6.21 14.60
C GLY A 100 -5.39 5.55 15.23
N SER A 101 -5.45 5.54 16.57
CA SER A 101 -6.57 4.97 17.35
C SER A 101 -7.83 5.85 17.37
N ARG A 102 -7.84 6.99 16.66
CA ARG A 102 -9.01 7.87 16.52
C ARG A 102 -9.98 7.30 15.48
N THR A 103 -10.67 6.23 15.90
CA THR A 103 -12.07 5.85 15.60
C THR A 103 -12.54 5.73 14.12
N PRO A 104 -13.60 4.94 13.86
CA PRO A 104 -13.97 4.40 12.55
C PRO A 104 -14.43 5.43 11.51
N THR A 105 -14.54 6.71 11.84
CA THR A 105 -15.00 7.75 10.92
C THR A 105 -14.04 7.97 9.75
N ILE A 106 -12.72 7.89 9.99
CA ILE A 106 -11.72 8.00 8.91
C ILE A 106 -11.67 6.72 8.07
N TRP A 107 -11.97 5.58 8.70
CA TRP A 107 -12.12 4.30 8.03
C TRP A 107 -13.34 4.27 7.10
N ILE A 108 -14.46 4.80 7.56
CA ILE A 108 -15.65 5.06 6.75
C ILE A 108 -15.23 5.95 5.58
N LEU A 109 -14.59 7.10 5.80
CA LEU A 109 -14.15 7.98 4.70
C LEU A 109 -13.18 7.32 3.70
N TYR A 110 -12.30 6.42 4.13
CA TYR A 110 -11.41 5.66 3.24
C TYR A 110 -12.17 4.61 2.43
N ALA A 111 -13.01 3.80 3.09
CA ALA A 111 -13.89 2.85 2.43
C ALA A 111 -14.83 3.55 1.45
N THR A 112 -15.47 4.65 1.85
CA THR A 112 -16.32 5.49 1.02
C THR A 112 -15.52 6.16 -0.10
N ASN A 113 -14.26 6.59 0.08
CA ASN A 113 -13.46 7.14 -1.03
C ASN A 113 -13.03 6.08 -2.05
N VAL A 114 -12.62 4.89 -1.60
CA VAL A 114 -12.27 3.77 -2.49
C VAL A 114 -13.51 3.32 -3.27
N ILE A 115 -14.68 3.31 -2.63
CA ILE A 115 -15.95 2.99 -3.29
C ILE A 115 -16.40 4.13 -4.21
N CYS A 116 -16.39 5.40 -3.77
CA CYS A 116 -16.79 6.56 -4.57
C CYS A 116 -15.90 6.78 -5.80
N ARG A 117 -14.59 6.56 -5.73
CA ARG A 117 -13.72 6.60 -6.92
C ARG A 117 -14.02 5.49 -7.91
N ARG A 118 -14.45 4.32 -7.42
CA ARG A 118 -14.89 3.21 -8.27
C ARG A 118 -16.29 3.46 -8.85
N SER A 119 -17.12 4.24 -8.15
CA SER A 119 -18.47 4.65 -8.60
C SER A 119 -18.50 5.97 -9.38
N GLN A 120 -17.38 6.67 -9.59
CA GLN A 120 -17.38 7.81 -10.53
C GLN A 120 -17.64 7.39 -11.99
N ASN A 121 -17.61 6.08 -12.28
CA ASN A 121 -18.14 5.49 -13.52
C ASN A 121 -19.53 4.82 -13.37
N CYS A 122 -20.12 4.83 -12.18
CA CYS A 122 -21.44 4.25 -11.89
C CYS A 122 -22.30 5.27 -11.14
N LEU A 123 -23.18 5.94 -11.90
CA LEU A 123 -24.39 6.66 -11.51
C LEU A 123 -24.58 6.91 -10.00
N CYS A 124 -24.52 8.19 -9.63
CA CYS A 124 -24.84 8.78 -8.33
C CYS A 124 -25.83 7.96 -7.48
N ILE A 125 -25.31 7.19 -6.52
CA ILE A 125 -26.14 6.54 -5.50
C ILE A 125 -26.34 7.51 -4.33
N PRO A 126 -27.58 7.85 -3.94
CA PRO A 126 -27.86 8.86 -2.92
C PRO A 126 -27.31 8.47 -1.54
N TYR A 127 -26.75 9.47 -0.86
CA TYR A 127 -26.07 9.43 0.46
C TYR A 127 -26.81 8.64 1.55
N SER A 128 -28.15 8.58 1.50
CA SER A 128 -29.01 7.90 2.48
C SER A 128 -28.92 6.37 2.48
N SER A 129 -28.44 5.76 1.40
CA SER A 129 -28.31 4.29 1.28
C SER A 129 -26.96 3.74 1.77
N TRP A 130 -26.00 4.63 2.09
CA TRP A 130 -24.62 4.27 2.44
C TRP A 130 -24.39 3.94 3.92
N LEU A 131 -25.39 4.17 4.78
CA LEU A 131 -25.28 3.89 6.22
C LEU A 131 -25.49 2.41 6.60
N HIS A 132 -25.88 1.55 5.64
CA HIS A 132 -26.35 0.19 5.93
C HIS A 132 -25.51 -0.95 5.29
N SER A 133 -24.25 -0.74 4.91
CA SER A 133 -23.38 -1.88 4.50
C SER A 133 -21.93 -1.72 4.99
N PRO A 134 -21.31 -2.80 5.51
CA PRO A 134 -20.38 -2.70 6.61
C PRO A 134 -18.97 -2.28 6.17
N PRO A 135 -18.33 -1.33 6.89
CA PRO A 135 -16.94 -0.91 6.63
C PRO A 135 -15.89 -2.03 6.71
N LEU A 136 -16.24 -3.20 7.26
CA LEU A 136 -15.41 -4.40 7.47
C LEU A 136 -15.32 -5.34 6.25
N ALA A 137 -16.11 -5.11 5.20
CA ALA A 137 -16.00 -5.89 3.97
C ALA A 137 -15.03 -5.23 2.96
N ALA A 138 -15.00 -3.90 2.96
CA ALA A 138 -14.23 -3.10 2.00
C ALA A 138 -12.71 -3.17 2.24
N ASP A 139 -12.28 -3.21 3.50
CA ASP A 139 -10.89 -3.39 3.91
C ASP A 139 -10.35 -4.78 3.63
N LYS A 140 -11.16 -5.81 3.89
CA LYS A 140 -10.85 -7.19 3.54
C LYS A 140 -10.66 -7.30 2.03
N GLN A 141 -11.57 -6.72 1.26
CA GLN A 141 -11.46 -6.69 -0.20
C GLN A 141 -10.22 -5.91 -0.69
N HIS A 142 -9.90 -4.77 -0.08
CA HIS A 142 -8.71 -4.00 -0.43
C HIS A 142 -7.42 -4.76 -0.11
N SER A 143 -7.37 -5.42 1.05
CA SER A 143 -6.23 -6.23 1.47
C SER A 143 -6.04 -7.44 0.56
N CYS A 144 -7.11 -8.15 0.20
CA CYS A 144 -7.03 -9.25 -0.77
C CYS A 144 -6.58 -8.77 -2.16
N ARG A 145 -7.05 -7.61 -2.62
CA ARG A 145 -6.57 -7.02 -3.89
C ARG A 145 -5.08 -6.68 -3.83
N ALA A 146 -4.63 -6.04 -2.75
CA ALA A 146 -3.22 -5.71 -2.56
C ALA A 146 -2.36 -6.98 -2.51
N TYR A 147 -2.84 -8.04 -1.84
CA TYR A 147 -2.19 -9.35 -1.83
C TYR A 147 -2.02 -9.92 -3.24
N HIS A 148 -3.08 -9.97 -4.04
CA HIS A 148 -2.97 -10.47 -5.42
C HIS A 148 -2.01 -9.63 -6.27
N GLN A 149 -1.89 -8.32 -6.05
CA GLN A 149 -0.90 -7.48 -6.73
C GLN A 149 0.54 -7.75 -6.30
N VAL A 150 0.76 -8.16 -5.05
CA VAL A 150 2.09 -8.53 -4.55
C VAL A 150 2.53 -9.90 -5.08
N GLN A 151 1.58 -10.79 -5.36
CA GLN A 151 1.84 -12.14 -5.86
C GLN A 151 2.02 -12.24 -7.39
N GLN A 152 1.77 -11.15 -8.13
CA GLN A 152 1.99 -11.05 -9.58
C GLN A 152 3.44 -10.69 -9.91
#